data_AF-A0A259F733-F1
#
_entry.id   AF-A0A259F733-F1
#
_cell.length_a   1.000
_cell.length_b   1.000
_cell.length_c   1.000
_cell.angle_alpha   90.00
_cell.angle_beta   90.00
_cell.angle_gamma   90.00
#
_symmetry.space_group_name_H-M   'P 1'
#
loop_
_entity.id
_entity.type
_entity.pdbx_description
1 polymer ?
#
loop_
_entity_poly.entity_id
_entity_poly.type
_entity_poly.pdbx_seq_one_letter_code
_entity_poly.pdbx_strand_id
1 'polypeptide(L)'
;MNYPNANPRWSLQGVFLAVVCMLLSGCALTVSNPRALHPLEHFAPLAADSRVWVEPGFEAYGERVAEALPQAIAAVEAAHYLPFARAPRVHVCGSEACFRRYVLTPKLSAAVVPDNRLILSPNLDGHEKHRLPALLTHELAHLHLGQRIGHYHSSLPVWFHEGWASLTAEGGGADYATDAQASAAIRAGRRVNLGARDTPDKRHRAGASRLNIFEFYRQSMLLVGWLRVQDEARFKALVLAVQNNTDFEIAFWDTYGQAPATWLAGFFDGALSETTATYDNQAVQAAPAKP
;
A
#
# COMPACT_ATOMS: atom_id res chain seq x y z
N MET A 1 -68.56 11.58 -23.70
CA MET A 1 -67.84 11.05 -22.52
C MET A 1 -66.76 10.13 -23.02
N ASN A 2 -65.54 10.65 -23.19
CA ASN A 2 -64.35 9.89 -23.62
C ASN A 2 -63.22 10.25 -22.65
N TYR A 3 -62.75 9.27 -21.89
CA TYR A 3 -61.56 9.39 -21.04
C TYR A 3 -60.30 9.25 -21.91
N PRO A 4 -59.29 10.13 -21.78
CA PRO A 4 -57.99 9.90 -22.39
C PRO A 4 -57.12 9.01 -21.49
N ASN A 5 -56.52 7.98 -22.09
CA ASN A 5 -55.49 7.12 -21.50
C ASN A 5 -54.21 7.93 -21.22
N ALA A 6 -53.82 8.02 -19.95
CA ALA A 6 -52.50 8.50 -19.54
C ALA A 6 -51.56 7.30 -19.37
N ASN A 7 -50.60 7.13 -20.30
CA ASN A 7 -49.45 6.26 -20.10
C ASN A 7 -48.46 6.95 -19.14
N PRO A 8 -48.03 6.32 -18.03
CA PRO A 8 -46.90 6.84 -17.27
C PRO A 8 -45.61 6.53 -18.04
N ARG A 9 -44.96 7.59 -18.54
CA ARG A 9 -43.56 7.55 -18.97
C ARG A 9 -42.69 7.46 -17.71
N TRP A 10 -42.21 6.27 -17.38
CA TRP A 10 -41.15 6.11 -16.39
C TRP A 10 -39.83 6.51 -17.05
N SER A 11 -39.27 7.63 -16.61
CA SER A 11 -37.94 8.09 -17.01
C SER A 11 -36.87 7.12 -16.51
N LEU A 12 -36.23 6.41 -17.45
CA LEU A 12 -35.04 5.57 -17.22
C LEU A 12 -33.79 6.42 -16.95
N GLN A 13 -33.84 7.31 -15.96
CA GLN A 13 -32.70 8.16 -15.56
C GLN A 13 -32.35 8.08 -14.07
N GLY A 14 -32.93 7.15 -13.31
CA GLY A 14 -32.87 7.18 -11.85
C GLY A 14 -32.14 6.06 -11.11
N VAL A 15 -31.51 5.06 -11.77
CA VAL A 15 -31.04 3.85 -11.05
C VAL A 15 -29.57 3.45 -11.31
N PHE A 16 -28.86 4.09 -12.24
CA PHE A 16 -27.45 3.72 -12.54
C PHE A 16 -26.38 4.50 -11.76
N LEU A 17 -26.75 5.19 -10.68
CA LEU A 17 -25.84 6.01 -9.87
C LEU A 17 -25.80 5.57 -8.40
N ALA A 18 -25.62 4.26 -8.14
CA ALA A 18 -25.42 3.78 -6.76
C ALA A 18 -24.51 2.55 -6.62
N VAL A 19 -24.03 1.92 -7.70
CA VAL A 19 -23.31 0.62 -7.62
C VAL A 19 -21.78 0.73 -7.84
N VAL A 20 -21.24 1.90 -8.23
CA VAL A 20 -19.80 2.02 -8.53
C VAL A 20 -18.94 2.49 -7.33
N CYS A 21 -19.54 2.87 -6.20
CA CYS A 21 -18.81 3.43 -5.05
C CYS A 21 -18.23 2.41 -4.05
N MET A 22 -18.29 1.09 -4.29
CA MET A 22 -17.93 0.07 -3.28
C MET A 22 -16.65 -0.74 -3.57
N LEU A 23 -15.77 -0.32 -4.48
CA LEU A 23 -14.68 -1.20 -4.94
C LEU A 23 -13.28 -0.98 -4.40
N LEU A 24 -12.96 0.07 -3.63
CA LEU A 24 -11.55 0.39 -3.37
C LEU A 24 -11.28 0.93 -1.96
N SER A 25 -11.62 0.15 -0.94
CA SER A 25 -10.99 0.31 0.38
C SER A 25 -9.60 -0.36 0.31
N GLY A 26 -8.54 0.43 0.15
CA GLY A 26 -7.17 -0.06 0.32
C GLY A 26 -6.87 -0.52 1.75
N CYS A 27 -5.70 -1.13 1.94
CA CYS A 27 -5.26 -1.77 3.20
C CYS A 27 -5.35 -0.87 4.44
N ALA A 28 -5.49 0.44 4.27
CA ALA A 28 -5.81 1.40 5.33
C ALA A 28 -7.20 1.18 5.94
N LEU A 29 -7.32 0.32 6.95
CA LEU A 29 -8.45 0.36 7.87
C LEU A 29 -8.37 1.64 8.71
N THR A 30 -9.46 2.39 8.82
CA THR A 30 -9.58 3.42 9.86
C THR A 30 -9.72 2.72 11.21
N VAL A 31 -9.07 3.27 12.24
CA VAL A 31 -8.97 2.75 13.63
C VAL A 31 -10.35 2.61 14.34
N SER A 32 -11.46 2.90 13.66
CA SER A 32 -12.76 3.17 14.25
C SER A 32 -13.77 2.01 14.24
N ASN A 33 -13.41 0.79 13.81
CA ASN A 33 -14.29 -0.38 14.02
C ASN A 33 -13.75 -1.28 15.15
N PRO A 34 -14.48 -1.43 16.29
CA PRO A 34 -14.02 -2.23 17.43
C PRO A 34 -13.75 -3.70 17.09
N ARG A 35 -14.25 -4.19 15.93
CA ARG A 35 -13.97 -5.56 15.47
C ARG A 35 -12.50 -5.83 15.15
N ALA A 36 -11.76 -4.81 14.72
CA ALA A 36 -10.33 -4.91 14.48
C ALA A 36 -9.51 -5.13 15.77
N LEU A 37 -10.11 -4.94 16.95
CA LEU A 37 -9.45 -5.16 18.26
C LEU A 37 -9.83 -6.51 18.90
N HIS A 38 -10.57 -7.39 18.20
CA HIS A 38 -10.90 -8.69 18.77
C HIS A 38 -9.63 -9.50 18.98
N PRO A 39 -9.50 -10.23 20.11
CA PRO A 39 -8.43 -11.20 20.29
C PRO A 39 -8.36 -12.15 19.08
N LEU A 40 -7.13 -12.47 18.65
CA LEU A 40 -6.97 -13.55 17.69
C LEU A 40 -7.13 -14.86 18.44
N GLU A 41 -8.14 -15.62 18.05
CA GLU A 41 -8.52 -16.89 18.65
C GLU A 41 -8.41 -17.97 17.58
N HIS A 42 -8.25 -19.22 18.00
CA HIS A 42 -8.18 -20.38 17.11
C HIS A 42 -7.01 -20.39 16.12
N PHE A 43 -5.86 -19.82 16.51
CA PHE A 43 -4.60 -20.06 15.82
C PHE A 43 -3.66 -20.90 16.69
N ALA A 44 -2.92 -21.79 16.06
CA ALA A 44 -1.84 -22.54 16.70
C ALA A 44 -0.48 -22.12 16.11
N PRO A 45 0.59 -21.99 16.91
CA PRO A 45 1.92 -21.74 16.37
C PRO A 45 2.37 -22.93 15.52
N LEU A 46 2.95 -22.66 14.35
CA LEU A 46 3.53 -23.68 13.49
C LEU A 46 4.78 -24.25 14.14
N ALA A 47 4.94 -25.58 14.11
CA ALA A 47 6.09 -26.26 14.72
C ALA A 47 7.43 -25.84 14.10
N ALA A 48 7.46 -25.59 12.79
CA ALA A 48 8.67 -25.18 12.06
C ALA A 48 9.08 -23.72 12.30
N ASP A 49 8.12 -22.83 12.62
CA ASP A 49 8.39 -21.43 12.92
C ASP A 49 7.29 -20.83 13.81
N SER A 50 7.64 -20.54 15.06
CA SER A 50 6.69 -20.02 16.06
C SER A 50 6.21 -18.58 15.82
N ARG A 51 6.76 -17.91 14.80
CA ARG A 51 6.27 -16.62 14.30
C ARG A 51 5.04 -16.77 13.41
N VAL A 52 4.81 -17.95 12.85
CA VAL A 52 3.67 -18.25 11.98
C VAL A 52 2.59 -18.96 12.80
N TRP A 53 1.41 -18.36 12.85
CA TRP A 53 0.26 -18.82 13.63
C TRP A 53 -0.85 -19.19 12.65
N VAL A 54 -1.31 -20.44 12.67
CA VAL A 54 -2.10 -21.02 11.58
C VAL A 54 -3.45 -21.47 12.10
N GLU A 55 -4.50 -21.25 11.29
CA GLU A 55 -5.79 -21.89 11.49
C GLU A 55 -5.62 -23.43 11.41
N PRO A 56 -6.01 -24.20 12.44
CA PRO A 56 -5.81 -25.65 12.46
C PRO A 56 -6.36 -26.34 11.20
N GLY A 57 -5.57 -27.26 10.62
CA GLY A 57 -5.89 -27.96 9.37
C GLY A 57 -5.33 -27.31 8.11
N PHE A 58 -4.61 -26.18 8.24
CA PHE A 58 -3.98 -25.47 7.12
C PHE A 58 -2.46 -25.34 7.28
N GLU A 59 -1.83 -26.28 7.96
CA GLU A 59 -0.39 -26.27 8.30
C GLU A 59 0.49 -26.16 7.04
N ALA A 60 0.12 -26.81 5.94
CA ALA A 60 0.85 -26.73 4.68
C ALA A 60 0.89 -25.30 4.09
N TYR A 61 -0.15 -24.49 4.32
CA TYR A 61 -0.13 -23.08 3.97
C TYR A 61 0.83 -22.32 4.90
N GLY A 62 0.74 -22.59 6.21
CA GLY A 62 1.68 -22.08 7.19
C GLY A 62 3.15 -22.36 6.87
N GLU A 63 3.47 -23.58 6.40
CA GLU A 63 4.82 -23.97 6.00
C GLU A 63 5.35 -23.12 4.84
N ARG A 64 4.52 -22.85 3.81
CA ARG A 64 4.88 -21.95 2.70
C ARG A 64 5.13 -20.53 3.17
N VAL A 65 4.32 -20.04 4.11
CA VAL A 65 4.50 -18.73 4.72
C VAL A 65 5.81 -18.69 5.51
N ALA A 66 6.09 -19.73 6.30
CA ALA A 66 7.32 -19.85 7.08
C ALA A 66 8.57 -19.92 6.18
N GLU A 67 8.49 -20.58 5.02
CA GLU A 67 9.57 -20.63 4.03
C GLU A 67 9.87 -19.23 3.43
N ALA A 68 8.83 -18.46 3.10
CA ALA A 68 8.98 -17.12 2.51
C ALA A 68 9.38 -16.04 3.53
N LEU A 69 9.05 -16.24 4.81
CA LEU A 69 9.15 -15.20 5.85
C LEU A 69 10.58 -14.65 6.07
N PRO A 70 11.66 -15.47 6.15
CA PRO A 70 13.01 -14.94 6.37
C PRO A 70 13.47 -13.96 5.28
N GLN A 71 13.20 -14.28 4.00
CA GLN A 71 13.57 -13.41 2.89
C GLN A 71 12.76 -12.11 2.92
N ALA A 72 11.46 -12.19 3.19
CA ALA A 72 10.59 -11.03 3.28
C ALA A 72 11.02 -10.09 4.42
N ILE A 73 11.40 -10.63 5.59
CA ILE A 73 11.96 -9.84 6.70
C ILE A 73 13.25 -9.15 6.27
N ALA A 74 14.19 -9.88 5.69
CA ALA A 74 15.47 -9.32 5.26
C ALA A 74 15.29 -8.20 4.23
N ALA A 75 14.36 -8.36 3.28
CA ALA A 75 14.02 -7.33 2.29
C ALA A 75 13.50 -6.05 2.97
N VAL A 76 12.59 -6.19 3.94
CA VAL A 76 12.04 -5.05 4.69
C VAL A 76 13.12 -4.36 5.51
N GLU A 77 13.93 -5.10 6.26
CA GLU A 77 14.98 -4.51 7.09
C GLU A 77 16.05 -3.79 6.25
N ALA A 78 16.40 -4.34 5.08
CA ALA A 78 17.30 -3.69 4.14
C ALA A 78 16.72 -2.40 3.56
N ALA A 79 15.44 -2.41 3.15
CA ALA A 79 14.76 -1.25 2.57
C ALA A 79 14.41 -0.17 3.62
N HIS A 80 14.21 -0.57 4.89
CA HIS A 80 13.83 0.31 5.98
C HIS A 80 15.01 0.77 6.84
N TYR A 81 16.22 0.25 6.57
CA TYR A 81 17.47 0.60 7.25
C TYR A 81 17.50 0.34 8.76
N LEU A 82 16.53 -0.42 9.29
CA LEU A 82 16.43 -0.81 10.69
C LEU A 82 15.83 -2.22 10.82
N PRO A 83 16.21 -2.99 11.86
CA PRO A 83 15.59 -4.27 12.15
C PRO A 83 14.13 -4.12 12.59
N PHE A 84 13.30 -5.16 12.56
CA PHE A 84 12.00 -5.10 13.24
C PHE A 84 12.17 -4.82 14.75
N ALA A 85 11.34 -3.94 15.31
CA ALA A 85 11.40 -3.63 16.75
C ALA A 85 10.96 -4.82 17.62
N ARG A 86 10.07 -5.65 17.08
CA ARG A 86 9.65 -6.94 17.64
C ARG A 86 9.57 -7.95 16.52
N ALA A 87 9.97 -9.20 16.78
CA ALA A 87 9.84 -10.28 15.81
C ALA A 87 8.41 -10.29 15.22
N PRO A 88 8.25 -10.20 13.89
CA PRO A 88 6.93 -10.12 13.28
C PRO A 88 6.19 -11.44 13.49
N ARG A 89 4.87 -11.34 13.71
CA ARG A 89 3.98 -12.49 13.84
C ARG A 89 2.97 -12.47 12.70
N VAL A 90 2.84 -13.60 12.01
CA VAL A 90 1.95 -13.76 10.85
C VAL A 90 0.84 -14.73 11.22
N HIS A 91 -0.40 -14.33 11.00
CA HIS A 91 -1.57 -15.17 11.22
C HIS A 91 -2.14 -15.63 9.89
N VAL A 92 -2.31 -16.92 9.73
CA VAL A 92 -2.62 -17.58 8.45
C VAL A 92 -4.03 -18.14 8.54
N CYS A 93 -4.98 -17.46 7.90
CA CYS A 93 -6.35 -17.98 7.74
C CYS A 93 -6.41 -18.89 6.52
N GLY A 94 -6.81 -20.14 6.73
CA GLY A 94 -7.10 -21.10 5.67
C GLY A 94 -8.53 -21.06 5.17
N SER A 95 -9.44 -20.41 5.90
CA SER A 95 -10.84 -20.22 5.50
C SER A 95 -11.21 -18.74 5.33
N GLU A 96 -12.17 -18.47 4.42
CA GLU A 96 -12.71 -17.10 4.27
C GLU A 96 -13.41 -16.63 5.55
N ALA A 97 -14.01 -17.57 6.30
CA ALA A 97 -14.67 -17.28 7.57
C ALA A 97 -13.68 -16.80 8.63
N CYS A 98 -12.48 -17.40 8.70
CA CYS A 98 -11.38 -16.91 9.53
C CYS A 98 -10.98 -15.50 9.10
N PHE A 99 -10.72 -15.28 7.81
CA PHE A 99 -10.20 -13.99 7.34
C PHE A 99 -11.20 -12.84 7.57
N ARG A 100 -12.48 -13.05 7.22
CA ARG A 100 -13.55 -12.05 7.39
C ARG A 100 -13.87 -11.72 8.84
N ARG A 101 -13.47 -12.56 9.81
CA ARG A 101 -13.62 -12.28 11.24
C ARG A 101 -12.77 -11.10 11.67
N TYR A 102 -11.59 -10.97 11.08
CA TYR A 102 -10.58 -10.00 11.49
C TYR A 102 -10.36 -8.88 10.45
N VAL A 103 -10.56 -9.16 9.17
CA VAL A 103 -10.37 -8.21 8.08
C VAL A 103 -11.73 -7.83 7.50
N LEU A 104 -12.14 -6.57 7.73
CA LEU A 104 -13.45 -6.06 7.33
C LEU A 104 -13.49 -5.53 5.90
N THR A 105 -12.32 -5.15 5.38
CA THR A 105 -12.20 -4.67 4.02
C THR A 105 -12.37 -5.85 3.06
N PRO A 106 -13.39 -5.82 2.19
CA PRO A 106 -13.60 -6.89 1.24
C PRO A 106 -12.46 -6.94 0.23
N LYS A 107 -12.17 -8.13 -0.30
CA LYS A 107 -11.22 -8.37 -1.40
C LYS A 107 -9.74 -8.05 -1.07
N LEU A 108 -9.36 -8.05 0.21
CA LEU A 108 -7.95 -8.06 0.58
C LEU A 108 -7.40 -9.49 0.58
N SER A 109 -6.14 -9.61 0.16
CA SER A 109 -5.39 -10.86 0.17
C SER A 109 -4.50 -10.98 1.41
N ALA A 110 -4.24 -9.86 2.08
CA ALA A 110 -3.61 -9.78 3.39
C ALA A 110 -3.94 -8.42 4.02
N ALA A 111 -3.73 -8.29 5.32
CA ALA A 111 -3.81 -7.01 6.00
C ALA A 111 -2.97 -7.01 7.28
N VAL A 112 -2.25 -5.93 7.51
CA VAL A 112 -1.92 -5.51 8.88
C VAL A 112 -3.14 -4.84 9.50
N VAL A 113 -3.58 -5.31 10.65
CA VAL A 113 -4.72 -4.74 11.40
C VAL A 113 -4.25 -3.83 12.55
N PRO A 114 -5.11 -2.95 13.09
CA PRO A 114 -4.81 -2.15 14.27
C PRO A 114 -4.33 -3.03 15.42
N ASP A 115 -3.18 -2.66 16.01
CA ASP A 115 -2.34 -3.38 16.99
C ASP A 115 -1.11 -4.17 16.44
N ASN A 116 -0.80 -4.00 15.14
CA ASN A 116 0.39 -4.60 14.50
C ASN A 116 0.31 -6.13 14.36
N ARG A 117 -0.86 -6.68 14.08
CA ARG A 117 -1.00 -8.08 13.67
C ARG A 117 -1.15 -8.17 12.15
N LEU A 118 -0.34 -9.03 11.52
CA LEU A 118 -0.47 -9.38 10.11
C LEU A 118 -1.35 -10.62 9.97
N ILE A 119 -2.36 -10.55 9.10
CA ILE A 119 -3.30 -11.64 8.81
C ILE A 119 -3.33 -11.88 7.30
N LEU A 120 -3.12 -13.13 6.88
CA LEU A 120 -3.12 -13.55 5.48
C LEU A 120 -4.44 -14.24 5.11
N SER A 121 -4.94 -13.95 3.91
CA SER A 121 -6.15 -14.55 3.35
C SER A 121 -5.88 -15.97 2.83
N PRO A 122 -6.89 -16.85 2.80
CA PRO A 122 -6.79 -18.13 2.09
C PRO A 122 -6.58 -18.00 0.58
N ASN A 123 -6.84 -16.83 -0.01
CA ASN A 123 -6.61 -16.60 -1.44
C ASN A 123 -5.13 -16.77 -1.83
N LEU A 124 -4.22 -16.40 -0.92
CA LEU A 124 -2.78 -16.59 -1.05
C LEU A 124 -2.35 -18.05 -0.92
N ASP A 125 -3.27 -18.96 -0.60
CA ASP A 125 -3.04 -20.40 -0.70
C ASP A 125 -3.69 -21.03 -1.93
N GLY A 126 -4.71 -20.36 -2.49
CA GLY A 126 -5.41 -20.75 -3.70
C GLY A 126 -4.92 -20.00 -4.93
N HIS A 127 -5.81 -19.24 -5.55
CA HIS A 127 -5.60 -18.63 -6.87
C HIS A 127 -4.52 -17.53 -6.89
N GLU A 128 -4.19 -16.94 -5.74
CA GLU A 128 -3.16 -15.90 -5.61
C GLU A 128 -1.87 -16.41 -4.98
N LYS A 129 -1.66 -17.74 -4.93
CA LYS A 129 -0.46 -18.34 -4.33
C LYS A 129 0.85 -17.76 -4.85
N HIS A 130 0.91 -17.42 -6.14
CA HIS A 130 2.06 -16.80 -6.77
C HIS A 130 2.40 -15.41 -6.22
N ARG A 131 1.44 -14.71 -5.59
CA ARG A 131 1.61 -13.38 -5.00
C ARG A 131 2.13 -13.42 -3.55
N LEU A 132 2.16 -14.61 -2.93
CA LEU A 132 2.50 -14.75 -1.51
C LEU A 132 3.84 -14.07 -1.14
N PRO A 133 4.97 -14.29 -1.84
CA PRO A 133 6.23 -13.69 -1.43
C PRO A 133 6.20 -12.15 -1.47
N ALA A 134 5.76 -11.58 -2.59
CA ALA A 134 5.71 -10.12 -2.78
C ALA A 134 4.71 -9.47 -1.81
N LEU A 135 3.52 -10.04 -1.65
CA LEU A 135 2.51 -9.47 -0.76
C LEU A 135 2.89 -9.62 0.72
N LEU A 136 3.55 -10.72 1.10
CA LEU A 136 4.08 -10.87 2.46
C LEU A 136 5.10 -9.78 2.76
N THR A 137 6.03 -9.49 1.84
CA THR A 137 7.01 -8.40 1.97
C THR A 137 6.32 -7.03 2.08
N HIS A 138 5.29 -6.78 1.26
CA HIS A 138 4.51 -5.53 1.30
C HIS A 138 3.86 -5.30 2.67
N GLU A 139 3.15 -6.30 3.18
CA GLU A 139 2.47 -6.16 4.47
C GLU A 139 3.46 -6.13 5.65
N LEU A 140 4.58 -6.84 5.55
CA LEU A 140 5.66 -6.74 6.53
C LEU A 140 6.28 -5.33 6.56
N ALA A 141 6.36 -4.63 5.43
CA ALA A 141 6.79 -3.24 5.40
C ALA A 141 5.83 -2.32 6.19
N HIS A 142 4.52 -2.50 6.04
CA HIS A 142 3.53 -1.81 6.86
C HIS A 142 3.66 -2.16 8.35
N LEU A 143 3.84 -3.45 8.67
CA LEU A 143 4.02 -3.90 10.04
C LEU A 143 5.27 -3.26 10.67
N HIS A 144 6.39 -3.25 9.95
CA HIS A 144 7.65 -2.69 10.42
C HIS A 144 7.51 -1.23 10.83
N LEU A 145 6.84 -0.43 9.99
CA LEU A 145 6.59 0.97 10.28
C LEU A 145 5.57 1.13 11.41
N GLY A 146 4.51 0.33 11.41
CA GLY A 146 3.48 0.31 12.44
C GLY A 146 4.02 -0.02 13.84
N GLN A 147 5.08 -0.83 13.95
CA GLN A 147 5.76 -1.10 15.21
C GLN A 147 6.46 0.13 15.83
N ARG A 148 6.70 1.18 15.03
CA ARG A 148 7.43 2.38 15.46
C ARG A 148 6.54 3.56 15.72
N ILE A 149 5.69 3.88 14.74
CA ILE A 149 4.87 5.09 14.75
C ILE A 149 3.38 4.79 14.97
N GLY A 150 3.04 3.52 15.15
CA GLY A 150 1.65 3.07 15.18
C GLY A 150 1.08 2.84 13.79
N HIS A 151 -0.03 2.11 13.75
CA HIS A 151 -0.67 1.67 12.52
C HIS A 151 -1.42 2.82 11.81
N TYR A 152 -1.16 3.02 10.52
CA TYR A 152 -1.75 4.08 9.68
C TYR A 152 -1.77 5.47 10.33
N HIS A 153 -0.62 5.88 10.88
CA HIS A 153 -0.45 7.19 11.48
C HIS A 153 -0.75 8.31 10.47
N SER A 154 -1.51 9.34 10.87
CA SER A 154 -1.97 10.39 9.95
C SER A 154 -0.88 11.38 9.54
N SER A 155 0.22 11.46 10.28
CA SER A 155 1.39 12.26 9.89
C SER A 155 2.14 11.72 8.67
N LEU A 156 1.81 10.50 8.22
CA LEU A 156 2.41 9.87 7.06
C LEU A 156 1.42 9.83 5.90
N PRO A 157 1.70 10.55 4.79
CA PRO A 157 0.83 10.55 3.62
C PRO A 157 0.63 9.13 3.08
N VAL A 158 -0.61 8.77 2.74
CA VAL A 158 -0.94 7.44 2.17
C VAL A 158 -0.04 7.12 0.96
N TRP A 159 0.24 8.09 0.09
CA TRP A 159 1.08 7.83 -1.09
C TRP A 159 2.49 7.37 -0.73
N PHE A 160 3.09 7.91 0.34
CA PHE A 160 4.42 7.50 0.78
C PHE A 160 4.36 6.15 1.47
N HIS A 161 3.36 5.95 2.33
CA HIS A 161 3.13 4.70 3.04
C HIS A 161 2.99 3.50 2.10
N GLU A 162 2.07 3.57 1.13
CA GLU A 162 1.82 2.49 0.18
C GLU A 162 2.94 2.39 -0.87
N GLY A 163 3.52 3.53 -1.26
CA GLY A 163 4.62 3.58 -2.22
C GLY A 163 5.89 2.91 -1.71
N TRP A 164 6.24 3.17 -0.45
CA TRP A 164 7.42 2.57 0.17
C TRP A 164 7.23 1.06 0.41
N ALA A 165 6.06 0.63 0.87
CA ALA A 165 5.74 -0.79 0.99
C ALA A 165 5.79 -1.52 -0.37
N SER A 166 5.21 -0.92 -1.41
CA SER A 166 5.25 -1.47 -2.77
C SER A 166 6.67 -1.50 -3.34
N LEU A 167 7.50 -0.48 -3.06
CA LEU A 167 8.89 -0.44 -3.50
C LEU A 167 9.71 -1.54 -2.83
N THR A 168 9.56 -1.70 -1.51
CA THR A 168 10.20 -2.76 -0.72
C THR A 168 9.79 -4.15 -1.21
N ALA A 169 8.56 -4.30 -1.71
CA ALA A 169 8.00 -5.54 -2.24
C ALA A 169 8.20 -5.72 -3.75
N GLU A 170 9.07 -4.93 -4.40
CA GLU A 170 9.33 -4.99 -5.85
C GLU A 170 8.05 -4.92 -6.71
N GLY A 171 7.06 -4.14 -6.28
CA GLY A 171 5.78 -3.99 -6.95
C GLY A 171 4.62 -4.75 -6.29
N GLY A 172 4.89 -5.59 -5.29
CA GLY A 172 3.84 -6.25 -4.50
C GLY A 172 2.80 -5.24 -3.99
N GLY A 173 1.52 -5.53 -4.20
CA GLY A 173 0.40 -4.62 -3.90
C GLY A 173 0.04 -3.68 -5.07
N ALA A 174 0.99 -3.38 -5.95
CA ALA A 174 0.78 -2.62 -7.20
C ALA A 174 0.73 -3.52 -8.45
N ASP A 175 0.61 -4.84 -8.28
CA ASP A 175 0.82 -5.88 -9.30
C ASP A 175 -0.06 -5.73 -10.54
N TYR A 176 -1.26 -5.16 -10.38
CA TYR A 176 -2.24 -5.05 -11.47
C TYR A 176 -2.18 -3.72 -12.24
N ALA A 177 -1.15 -2.90 -11.99
CA ALA A 177 -0.84 -1.73 -12.80
C ALA A 177 0.64 -1.76 -13.23
N THR A 178 0.89 -1.41 -14.48
CA THR A 178 2.23 -1.28 -15.06
C THR A 178 2.74 0.16 -14.93
N ASP A 179 4.05 0.35 -15.05
CA ASP A 179 4.68 1.66 -15.08
C ASP A 179 4.11 2.51 -16.25
N ALA A 180 3.88 1.89 -17.41
CA ALA A 180 3.27 2.55 -18.56
C ALA A 180 1.85 3.07 -18.26
N GLN A 181 1.03 2.31 -17.54
CA GLN A 181 -0.29 2.76 -17.09
C GLN A 181 -0.19 3.91 -16.08
N ALA A 182 0.74 3.83 -15.13
CA ALA A 182 1.00 4.90 -14.17
C ALA A 182 1.41 6.21 -14.87
N SER A 183 2.36 6.14 -15.81
CA SER A 183 2.79 7.29 -16.62
C SER A 183 1.68 7.84 -17.51
N ALA A 184 0.85 6.97 -18.11
CA ALA A 184 -0.31 7.41 -18.88
C ALA A 184 -1.34 8.16 -18.00
N ALA A 185 -1.57 7.70 -16.77
CA ALA A 185 -2.44 8.40 -15.82
C ALA A 185 -1.86 9.77 -15.41
N ILE A 186 -0.55 9.88 -15.17
CA ILE A 186 0.14 11.15 -14.89
C ILE A 186 -0.04 12.14 -16.04
N ARG A 187 0.15 11.69 -17.29
CA ARG A 187 -0.07 12.50 -18.50
C ARG A 187 -1.52 12.95 -18.65
N ALA A 188 -2.47 12.11 -18.26
CA ALA A 188 -3.88 12.46 -18.22
C ALA A 188 -4.30 13.34 -17.01
N GLY A 189 -3.33 13.85 -16.24
CA GLY A 189 -3.58 14.71 -15.08
C GLY A 189 -4.13 13.99 -13.85
N ARG A 190 -4.14 12.65 -13.85
CA ARG A 190 -4.51 11.82 -12.69
C ARG A 190 -3.23 11.47 -11.92
N ARG A 191 -2.97 12.21 -10.84
CA ARG A 191 -1.72 12.16 -10.09
C ARG A 191 -1.98 12.02 -8.60
N VAL A 192 -1.10 11.31 -7.90
CA VAL A 192 -1.03 11.37 -6.43
C VAL A 192 -0.93 12.83 -5.98
N ASN A 193 -1.76 13.24 -5.02
CA ASN A 193 -1.77 14.62 -4.54
C ASN A 193 -0.72 14.79 -3.42
N LEU A 194 0.42 15.39 -3.77
CA LEU A 194 1.54 15.56 -2.84
C LEU A 194 1.32 16.65 -1.79
N GLY A 195 0.36 17.55 -2.00
CA GLY A 195 -0.03 18.56 -1.01
C GLY A 195 -1.18 18.12 -0.11
N ALA A 196 -1.75 16.93 -0.35
CA ALA A 196 -2.82 16.42 0.49
C ALA A 196 -2.27 15.96 1.84
N ARG A 197 -2.81 16.54 2.91
CA ARG A 197 -2.50 16.15 4.29
C ARG A 197 -3.60 15.28 4.85
N ASP A 198 -3.19 14.17 5.42
CA ASP A 198 -4.09 13.25 6.11
C ASP A 198 -4.32 13.72 7.55
N THR A 199 -5.53 13.47 8.05
CA THR A 199 -5.92 13.68 9.43
C THR A 199 -6.42 12.35 10.01
N PRO A 200 -6.57 12.22 11.35
CA PRO A 200 -7.10 10.99 11.94
C PRO A 200 -8.48 10.58 11.38
N ASP A 201 -9.30 11.54 10.98
CA ASP A 201 -10.65 11.36 10.43
C ASP A 201 -10.71 11.33 8.89
N LYS A 202 -9.67 11.79 8.18
CA LYS A 202 -9.66 11.89 6.72
C LYS A 202 -8.35 11.42 6.11
N ARG A 203 -8.45 10.41 5.24
CA ARG A 203 -7.33 9.85 4.47
C ARG A 203 -7.54 10.05 2.96
N HIS A 204 -6.55 10.58 2.26
CA HIS A 204 -6.56 10.80 0.82
C HIS A 204 -6.05 9.54 0.09
N ARG A 205 -6.98 8.67 -0.30
CA ARG A 205 -6.69 7.41 -1.01
C ARG A 205 -6.79 7.62 -2.53
N ALA A 206 -6.65 6.53 -3.30
CA ALA A 206 -6.70 6.50 -4.76
C ALA A 206 -7.82 7.37 -5.38
N GLY A 207 -9.04 7.30 -4.84
CA GLY A 207 -10.18 8.09 -5.31
C GLY A 207 -9.97 9.61 -5.25
N ALA A 208 -9.22 10.12 -4.28
CA ALA A 208 -8.89 11.55 -4.18
C ALA A 208 -8.01 12.03 -5.36
N SER A 209 -7.30 11.11 -6.01
CA SER A 209 -6.47 11.35 -7.18
C SER A 209 -7.12 10.92 -8.50
N ARG A 210 -8.39 10.47 -8.47
CA ARG A 210 -9.10 9.86 -9.61
C ARG A 210 -8.38 8.63 -10.17
N LEU A 211 -7.63 7.92 -9.34
CA LEU A 211 -6.90 6.70 -9.70
C LEU A 211 -7.65 5.48 -9.16
N ASN A 212 -7.50 4.35 -9.83
CA ASN A 212 -7.78 3.07 -9.16
C ASN A 212 -6.65 2.75 -8.16
N ILE A 213 -6.86 1.78 -7.27
CA ILE A 213 -5.90 1.46 -6.20
C ILE A 213 -4.53 1.05 -6.75
N PHE A 214 -4.48 0.25 -7.81
CA PHE A 214 -3.24 -0.26 -8.37
C PHE A 214 -2.46 0.84 -9.10
N GLU A 215 -3.16 1.72 -9.84
CA GLU A 215 -2.52 2.91 -10.42
C GLU A 215 -1.98 3.84 -9.33
N PHE A 216 -2.71 4.03 -8.23
CA PHE A 216 -2.27 4.84 -7.10
C PHE A 216 -1.02 4.23 -6.45
N TYR A 217 -1.02 2.93 -6.11
CA TYR A 217 0.15 2.26 -5.53
C TYR A 217 1.34 2.25 -6.48
N ARG A 218 1.10 2.03 -7.78
CA ARG A 218 2.17 2.04 -8.78
C ARG A 218 2.79 3.43 -8.94
N GLN A 219 1.98 4.49 -9.05
CA GLN A 219 2.51 5.87 -9.08
C GLN A 219 3.28 6.21 -7.80
N SER A 220 2.73 5.84 -6.64
CA SER A 220 3.38 6.01 -5.34
C SER A 220 4.73 5.30 -5.25
N MET A 221 4.81 4.05 -5.72
CA MET A 221 6.04 3.26 -5.76
C MET A 221 7.11 3.92 -6.63
N LEU A 222 6.75 4.31 -7.85
CA LEU A 222 7.66 4.97 -8.79
C LEU A 222 8.17 6.30 -8.23
N LEU A 223 7.30 7.06 -7.56
CA LEU A 223 7.67 8.31 -6.92
C LEU A 223 8.65 8.12 -5.76
N VAL A 224 8.40 7.16 -4.86
CA VAL A 224 9.33 6.85 -3.75
C VAL A 224 10.65 6.29 -4.28
N GLY A 225 10.61 5.44 -5.31
CA GLY A 225 11.80 4.91 -5.98
C GLY A 225 12.63 6.02 -6.62
N TRP A 226 11.98 6.95 -7.33
CA TRP A 226 12.63 8.13 -7.89
C TRP A 226 13.30 8.97 -6.79
N LEU A 227 12.60 9.25 -5.68
CA LEU A 227 13.15 10.01 -4.55
C LEU A 227 14.41 9.34 -3.98
N ARG A 228 14.41 8.01 -3.82
CA ARG A 228 15.57 7.26 -3.34
C ARG A 228 16.75 7.32 -4.31
N VAL A 229 16.51 7.21 -5.62
CA VAL A 229 17.57 7.25 -6.64
C VAL A 229 18.21 8.64 -6.76
N GLN A 230 17.47 9.72 -6.49
CA GLN A 230 18.04 11.07 -6.51
C GLN A 230 19.15 11.26 -5.47
N ASP A 231 18.93 10.80 -4.24
CA ASP A 231 19.91 10.87 -3.15
C ASP A 231 19.55 9.85 -2.06
N GLU A 232 20.22 8.69 -2.08
CA GLU A 232 19.92 7.61 -1.13
C GLU A 232 20.28 7.99 0.32
N ALA A 233 21.31 8.83 0.51
CA ALA A 233 21.72 9.25 1.85
C ALA A 233 20.66 10.15 2.49
N ARG A 234 20.11 11.10 1.73
CA ARG A 234 18.97 11.92 2.17
C ARG A 234 17.70 11.10 2.32
N PHE A 235 17.41 10.18 1.39
CA PHE A 235 16.26 9.29 1.53
C PHE A 235 16.33 8.49 2.82
N LYS A 236 17.51 7.91 3.14
CA LYS A 236 17.77 7.23 4.41
C LYS A 236 17.53 8.14 5.61
N ALA A 237 18.03 9.37 5.58
CA ALA A 237 17.81 10.34 6.67
C ALA A 237 16.31 10.63 6.89
N LEU A 238 15.56 10.87 5.80
CA LEU A 238 14.11 11.08 5.84
C LEU A 238 13.39 9.89 6.49
N VAL A 239 13.63 8.67 5.98
CA VAL A 239 12.88 7.50 6.47
C VAL A 239 13.26 7.12 7.90
N LEU A 240 14.49 7.39 8.35
CA LEU A 240 14.88 7.20 9.75
C LEU A 240 14.21 8.22 10.67
N ALA A 241 14.08 9.49 10.24
CA ALA A 241 13.34 10.49 11.00
C ALA A 241 11.85 10.15 11.11
N VAL A 242 11.21 9.75 10.01
CA VAL A 242 9.82 9.26 10.00
C VAL A 242 9.66 8.06 10.93
N GLN A 243 10.57 7.09 10.87
CA GLN A 243 10.58 5.94 11.77
C GLN A 243 10.81 6.31 13.25
N ASN A 244 11.42 7.46 13.53
CA ASN A 244 11.54 8.03 14.88
C ASN A 244 10.31 8.88 15.27
N ASN A 245 9.19 8.70 14.57
CA ASN A 245 7.92 9.39 14.79
C ASN A 245 7.98 10.92 14.56
N THR A 246 8.96 11.41 13.79
CA THR A 246 8.92 12.79 13.27
C THR A 246 7.80 12.90 12.22
N ASP A 247 7.06 14.01 12.25
CA ASP A 247 6.06 14.31 11.21
C ASP A 247 6.71 14.31 9.82
N PHE A 248 6.05 13.72 8.82
CA PHE A 248 6.64 13.53 7.51
C PHE A 248 7.01 14.85 6.83
N GLU A 249 6.16 15.88 6.94
CA GLU A 249 6.41 17.17 6.30
C GLU A 249 7.62 17.86 6.93
N ILE A 250 7.75 17.77 8.26
CA ILE A 250 8.90 18.30 8.99
C ILE A 250 10.17 17.55 8.59
N ALA A 251 10.16 16.21 8.66
CA ALA A 251 11.31 15.39 8.29
C ALA A 251 11.75 15.62 6.84
N PHE A 252 10.80 15.78 5.92
CA PHE A 252 11.07 16.07 4.52
C PHE A 252 11.69 17.46 4.36
N TRP A 253 11.11 18.48 5.01
CA TRP A 253 11.65 19.84 4.97
C TRP A 253 13.07 19.90 5.55
N ASP A 254 13.32 19.28 6.69
CA ASP A 254 14.64 19.26 7.31
C ASP A 254 15.69 18.56 6.44
N THR A 255 15.28 17.57 5.65
CA THR A 255 16.17 16.80 4.77
C THR A 255 16.42 17.47 3.41
N TYR A 256 15.37 18.03 2.80
CA TYR A 256 15.40 18.53 1.42
C TYR A 256 15.31 20.06 1.31
N GLY A 257 15.03 20.77 2.42
CA GLY A 257 14.90 22.23 2.48
C GLY A 257 13.65 22.80 1.82
N GLN A 258 12.71 21.95 1.39
CA GLN A 258 11.50 22.32 0.68
C GLN A 258 10.36 21.34 1.00
N ALA A 259 9.12 21.75 0.74
CA ALA A 259 7.94 20.90 0.91
C ALA A 259 7.91 19.78 -0.16
N PRO A 260 7.31 18.61 0.15
CA PRO A 260 7.25 17.48 -0.79
C PRO A 260 6.68 17.87 -2.16
N ALA A 261 5.58 18.63 -2.19
CA ALA A 261 4.93 19.05 -3.43
C ALA A 261 5.83 19.88 -4.35
N THR A 262 6.75 20.68 -3.79
CA THR A 262 7.70 21.50 -4.56
C THR A 262 8.86 20.65 -5.05
N TRP A 263 9.49 19.88 -4.15
CA TRP A 263 10.68 19.09 -4.48
C TRP A 263 10.38 17.97 -5.48
N LEU A 264 9.24 17.31 -5.31
CA LEU A 264 8.84 16.16 -6.11
C LEU A 264 8.12 16.54 -7.42
N ALA A 265 7.93 17.84 -7.71
CA ALA A 265 7.33 18.28 -8.97
C ALA A 265 8.11 17.72 -10.19
N GLY A 266 9.44 17.64 -10.09
CA GLY A 266 10.32 17.13 -11.15
C GLY A 266 10.06 15.67 -11.55
N PHE A 267 9.51 14.84 -10.64
CA PHE A 267 9.09 13.48 -10.99
C PHE A 267 7.98 13.50 -12.06
N PHE A 268 7.00 14.39 -11.91
CA PHE A 268 5.91 14.50 -12.87
C PHE A 268 6.35 15.15 -14.17
N ASP A 269 7.30 16.08 -14.13
CA ASP A 269 7.85 16.71 -15.33
C ASP A 269 8.61 15.71 -16.21
N GLY A 270 9.35 14.77 -15.60
CA GLY A 270 10.00 13.67 -16.31
C GLY A 270 9.01 12.76 -17.03
N ALA A 271 7.95 12.32 -16.33
CA ALA A 271 6.89 11.48 -16.90
C ALA A 271 6.09 12.16 -18.03
N LEU A 272 6.09 13.50 -18.06
CA LEU A 272 5.51 14.31 -19.13
C LEU A 272 6.46 14.47 -20.33
N SER A 273 7.78 14.41 -20.11
CA SER A 273 8.80 14.68 -21.13
C SER A 273 9.16 13.46 -22.00
N GLU A 274 8.89 12.24 -21.54
CA GLU A 274 9.12 10.98 -22.27
C GLU A 274 8.32 10.84 -23.59
N THR A 275 7.52 11.83 -24.00
CA THR A 275 6.85 11.86 -25.32
C THR A 275 7.79 12.03 -26.52
N THR A 276 9.12 12.16 -26.32
CA THR A 276 10.09 12.37 -27.42
C THR A 276 11.21 11.35 -27.52
N ALA A 277 11.31 10.39 -26.60
CA ALA A 277 12.32 9.35 -26.64
C ALA A 277 11.64 7.98 -26.56
N THR A 278 11.64 7.28 -27.69
CA THR A 278 11.54 5.82 -27.73
C THR A 278 12.42 5.21 -26.66
N TYR A 279 11.83 4.38 -25.80
CA TYR A 279 12.53 3.59 -24.80
C TYR A 279 13.61 2.73 -25.47
N ASP A 280 14.85 3.19 -25.39
CA ASP A 280 16.02 2.33 -25.46
C ASP A 280 16.68 2.38 -24.09
N ASN A 281 16.91 1.19 -23.54
CA ASN A 281 17.49 0.95 -22.23
C ASN A 281 18.88 1.61 -22.08
N GLN A 282 18.93 2.85 -21.59
CA GLN A 282 20.18 3.41 -21.08
C GLN A 282 20.02 4.06 -19.70
N ALA A 283 20.97 3.72 -18.84
CA ALA A 283 21.11 4.17 -17.48
C ALA A 283 21.03 5.70 -17.39
N VAL A 284 20.18 6.19 -16.49
CA VAL A 284 20.11 7.60 -16.12
C VAL A 284 21.50 8.04 -15.66
N GLN A 285 22.13 8.92 -16.44
CA GLN A 285 23.43 9.51 -16.12
C GLN A 285 23.29 10.35 -14.85
N ALA A 286 24.15 10.08 -13.87
CA ALA A 286 24.29 10.87 -12.66
C ALA A 286 24.64 12.33 -13.00
N ALA A 287 24.04 13.26 -12.26
CA ALA A 287 24.30 14.69 -12.40
C ALA A 287 25.80 15.01 -12.15
N PRO A 288 26.38 15.99 -12.87
CA PRO A 288 27.78 16.33 -12.71
C PRO A 288 28.02 16.97 -11.33
N ALA A 289 29.10 16.52 -10.67
CA ALA A 289 29.60 17.16 -9.47
C ALA A 289 29.95 18.62 -9.76
N LYS A 290 29.44 19.54 -8.93
CA LYS A 290 29.79 20.97 -8.99
C LYS A 290 31.23 21.18 -8.45
N PRO A 291 31.92 22.23 -8.94
CA PRO A 291 33.36 22.42 -8.78
C PRO A 291 33.83 22.66 -7.35
#